data_AF-A0A820XVS8-F1
#
_entry.id   AF-A0A820XVS8-F1
#
_cell.length_a   1.000
_cell.length_b   1.000
_cell.length_c   1.000
_cell.angle_alpha   90.00
_cell.angle_beta   90.00
_cell.angle_gamma   90.00
#
_symmetry.space_group_name_H-M   'P 1'
#
loop_
_entity.id
_entity.type
_entity.pdbx_description
1 polymer ?
#
loop_
_entity_poly.entity_id
_entity_poly.type
_entity_poly.pdbx_seq_one_letter_code
_entity_poly.pdbx_strand_id
1 'polypeptide(L)' 'MKLKEIPSTGIDKWFSLEGRSENSKVHGQIHIRASLATREDRGISEEDNWTDIKQHVELLQIFIDHELNKFKVLFS' A
#
# COMPACT_ATOMS: atom_id res chain seq x y z
N MET A 1 -15.33 13.09 -13.11
CA MET A 1 -13.90 13.04 -12.73
C MET A 1 -13.24 11.87 -13.45
N LYS A 2 -12.14 12.11 -14.17
CA LYS A 2 -11.37 11.06 -14.84
C LYS A 2 -10.19 10.65 -13.96
N LEU A 3 -9.74 9.39 -14.04
CA LEU A 3 -8.61 8.89 -13.26
C LEU A 3 -7.34 9.74 -13.40
N LYS A 4 -7.08 10.26 -14.61
CA LYS A 4 -5.96 11.17 -14.91
C LYS A 4 -5.98 12.51 -14.16
N GLU A 5 -7.09 12.86 -13.52
CA GLU A 5 -7.25 14.09 -12.73
C GLU A 5 -6.91 13.87 -11.25
N ILE A 6 -6.57 12.64 -10.85
CA ILE A 6 -6.11 12.30 -9.49
C ILE A 6 -4.58 12.42 -9.45
N PRO A 7 -4.01 13.37 -8.68
CA PRO A 7 -2.57 13.46 -8.49
C PRO A 7 -2.02 12.20 -7.79
N SER A 8 -0.72 11.93 -7.94
CA SER A 8 -0.04 10.83 -7.23
C SER A 8 -0.15 10.95 -5.70
N THR A 9 -0.30 12.17 -5.17
CA THR A 9 -0.52 12.46 -3.75
C THR A 9 -1.95 12.16 -3.27
N GLY A 10 -2.84 11.73 -4.15
CA GLY A 10 -4.26 11.56 -3.85
C GLY A 10 -5.04 12.89 -3.83
N ILE A 11 -6.28 12.82 -3.36
CA ILE A 11 -7.20 13.94 -3.23
C ILE A 11 -7.94 13.89 -1.89
N ASP A 12 -8.29 15.05 -1.37
CA ASP A 12 -9.14 15.21 -0.19
C ASP A 12 -9.94 16.51 -0.32
N LYS A 13 -11.21 16.41 -0.77
CA LYS A 13 -12.03 17.60 -1.03
C LYS A 13 -13.53 17.30 -1.09
N TRP A 14 -14.31 18.38 -1.05
CA TRP A 14 -15.74 18.37 -1.33
C TRP A 14 -16.04 18.30 -2.83
N PHE A 15 -17.02 17.48 -3.19
CA PHE A 15 -17.54 17.31 -4.55
C PHE A 15 -19.01 17.70 -4.58
N SER A 16 -19.39 18.60 -5.50
CA SER A 16 -20.78 18.91 -5.76
C SER A 16 -21.48 17.71 -6.39
N LEU A 17 -22.68 17.39 -5.91
CA LEU A 17 -23.47 16.30 -6.46
C LEU A 17 -24.08 16.73 -7.81
N GLU A 18 -23.91 15.90 -8.83
CA GLU A 18 -24.43 16.15 -10.17
C GLU A 18 -25.64 15.24 -10.46
N GLY A 19 -26.66 15.81 -11.10
CA GLY A 19 -27.84 15.07 -11.54
C GLY A 19 -27.50 14.05 -12.62
N ARG A 20 -28.12 12.87 -12.58
CA ARG A 20 -27.89 11.80 -13.57
C ARG A 20 -28.66 11.99 -14.87
N SER A 21 -29.60 12.95 -14.90
CA SER A 21 -30.46 13.32 -16.03
C SER A 21 -30.97 14.74 -15.86
N GLU A 22 -31.49 15.36 -16.92
CA GLU A 22 -32.04 16.74 -16.89
C GLU A 22 -33.16 16.93 -15.85
N ASN A 23 -33.87 15.85 -15.51
CA ASN A 23 -34.96 15.88 -14.52
C ASN A 23 -34.47 15.66 -13.07
N SER A 24 -33.19 15.33 -12.87
CA SER A 24 -32.63 15.10 -11.54
C SER A 24 -32.20 16.43 -10.92
N LYS A 25 -33.07 17.02 -10.07
CA LYS A 25 -32.69 18.15 -9.22
C LYS A 25 -31.90 17.66 -8.01
N VAL A 26 -30.58 17.74 -8.09
CA VAL A 26 -29.67 17.33 -7.02
C VAL A 26 -28.98 18.57 -6.45
N HIS A 27 -28.95 18.67 -5.12
CA HIS A 27 -28.27 19.73 -4.39
C HIS A 27 -27.44 19.10 -3.27
N GLY A 28 -26.35 19.77 -2.89
CA GLY A 28 -25.47 19.32 -1.81
C GLY A 28 -24.08 18.91 -2.29
N GLN A 29 -23.23 18.57 -1.32
CA GLN A 29 -21.84 18.19 -1.54
C GLN A 29 -21.50 16.95 -0.71
N ILE A 30 -20.53 16.18 -1.19
CA ILE A 30 -19.95 15.04 -0.47
C ILE A 30 -18.45 15.22 -0.31
N HIS A 31 -17.92 14.93 0.87
CA HIS A 31 -16.49 14.94 1.12
C HIS A 31 -15.90 13.59 0.74
N ILE A 32 -14.88 13.58 -0.14
CA ILE A 32 -14.23 12.35 -0.59
C ILE A 32 -12.72 12.52 -0.45
N ARG A 33 -12.11 11.55 0.23
CA ARG A 33 -10.66 11.33 0.26
C ARG A 33 -10.32 10.08 -0.54
N ALA A 34 -9.39 10.20 -1.48
CA ALA A 34 -8.87 9.07 -2.26
C ALA A 34 -7.35 9.13 -2.32
N SER A 35 -6.71 8.00 -2.06
CA SER A 35 -5.24 7.84 -2.10
C SER A 35 -4.87 6.79 -3.14
N LEU A 36 -3.68 6.94 -3.74
CA LEU A 36 -3.10 5.95 -4.64
C LEU A 36 -1.97 5.23 -3.92
N ALA A 37 -2.02 3.91 -3.91
CA ALA A 37 -1.01 3.04 -3.32
C ALA A 37 -0.58 1.97 -4.34
N THR A 38 0.68 1.58 -4.29
CA THR A 38 1.19 0.45 -5.10
C THR A 38 0.76 -0.88 -4.46
N ARG A 39 0.90 -2.00 -5.19
CA ARG A 39 0.45 -3.32 -4.70
C ARG A 39 1.09 -3.75 -3.39
N GLU A 40 2.28 -3.25 -3.08
CA GLU A 40 3.00 -3.51 -1.83
C GLU A 40 2.36 -2.77 -0.64
N ASP A 41 1.63 -1.68 -0.89
CA ASP A 41 1.06 -0.79 0.12
C ASP A 41 -0.46 -1.02 0.29
N ARG A 42 -0.94 -2.21 -0.10
CA ARG A 42 -2.35 -2.62 -0.02
C ARG A 42 -2.75 -2.94 1.42
N GLY A 43 -2.80 -1.93 2.29
CA GLY A 43 -3.53 -1.95 3.56
C GLY A 43 -3.49 -3.32 4.23
N ILE A 44 -2.29 -3.82 4.43
CA ILE A 44 -2.10 -5.16 4.94
C ILE A 44 -2.59 -5.14 6.38
N SER A 45 -3.68 -5.88 6.62
CA SER A 45 -4.21 -6.19 7.94
C SER A 45 -3.03 -6.49 8.88
N GLU A 46 -3.11 -6.15 10.16
CA GLU A 46 -2.05 -6.50 11.13
C GLU A 46 -1.68 -8.01 11.09
N GLU A 47 -2.55 -8.86 10.53
CA GLU A 47 -2.27 -10.26 10.19
C GLU A 47 -1.12 -10.49 9.18
N ASP A 48 -0.83 -9.57 8.25
CA ASP A 48 0.26 -9.73 7.27
C ASP A 48 1.64 -9.30 7.82
N ASN A 49 1.67 -8.63 8.99
CA ASN A 49 2.93 -8.34 9.68
C ASN A 49 3.70 -9.63 10.03
N TRP A 50 2.99 -10.74 10.28
CA TRP A 50 3.62 -12.02 10.55
C TRP A 50 4.35 -12.59 9.34
N THR A 51 3.81 -12.36 8.12
CA THR A 51 4.44 -12.78 6.87
C THR A 51 5.75 -12.02 6.67
N ASP A 52 5.75 -10.71 6.87
CA ASP A 52 6.94 -9.86 6.73
C ASP A 52 8.02 -10.23 7.75
N ILE A 53 7.64 -10.44 9.03
CA ILE A 53 8.55 -10.89 10.08
C ILE A 53 9.15 -12.25 9.70
N LYS A 54 8.35 -13.18 9.20
CA LYS A 54 8.83 -14.51 8.80
C LYS A 54 9.84 -14.41 7.65
N GLN A 55 9.54 -13.62 6.62
CA GLN A 55 10.47 -13.39 5.51
C GLN A 55 11.78 -12.75 5.98
N HIS A 56 11.70 -11.81 6.93
CA HIS A 56 12.87 -11.16 7.49
C HIS A 56 13.75 -12.13 8.30
N VAL A 57 13.14 -13.00 9.10
CA VAL A 57 13.84 -14.05 9.85
C VAL A 57 14.52 -15.05 8.91
N GLU A 58 13.83 -15.48 7.84
CA GLU A 58 14.40 -16.38 6.83
C GLU A 58 15.64 -15.76 6.17
N LEU A 59 15.60 -14.48 5.81
CA LEU A 59 16.75 -13.76 5.25
C LEU A 59 17.93 -13.67 6.25
N LEU A 60 17.66 -13.35 7.51
CA LEU A 60 18.70 -13.30 8.55
C LEU A 60 19.37 -14.66 8.74
N GLN A 61 18.60 -15.75 8.69
CA GLN A 61 19.15 -17.09 8.81
C GLN A 61 20.10 -17.43 7.66
N ILE A 62 19.76 -17.05 6.43
CA ILE A 62 20.65 -17.22 5.27
C ILE A 62 21.99 -16.49 5.47
N PHE A 63 21.96 -15.27 6.00
CA PHE A 63 23.20 -14.51 6.28
C PHE A 63 24.04 -15.15 7.39
N ILE A 64 23.39 -15.60 8.46
CA ILE A 64 24.07 -16.28 9.58
C ILE A 64 24.74 -17.56 9.07
N ASP A 65 24.01 -18.39 8.31
CA ASP A 65 24.55 -19.63 7.78
C ASP A 65 25.71 -19.38 6.81
N HIS A 66 25.61 -18.33 5.97
CA HIS A 66 26.70 -17.93 5.10
C HIS A 66 27.97 -17.56 5.87
N GLU A 67 27.86 -16.69 6.88
CA GLU A 67 29.02 -16.28 7.68
C GLU A 67 29.57 -17.46 8.50
N LEU A 68 28.74 -18.29 9.11
CA LEU A 68 29.20 -19.49 9.83
C LEU A 68 29.97 -20.45 8.93
N ASN A 69 29.50 -20.68 7.70
CA ASN A 69 30.21 -21.54 6.74
C ASN A 69 31.53 -20.92 6.31
N LYS A 70 31.56 -19.61 6.07
CA LYS A 70 32.80 -18.87 5.79
C LYS A 70 33.80 -18.95 6.94
N PHE A 71 33.34 -18.83 8.18
CA PHE A 71 34.21 -19.03 9.36
C PHE A 71 34.70 -20.47 9.48
N LYS A 72 33.86 -21.49 9.25
CA LYS A 72 34.29 -22.90 9.29
C LYS A 72 35.40 -23.20 8.26
N VAL A 73 35.30 -22.64 7.07
CA VAL A 73 36.32 -22.79 6.01
C VAL A 73 37.64 -22.12 6.38
N LEU A 74 37.61 -21.05 7.18
CA LEU A 74 38.83 -20.35 7.64
C LEU A 74 39.58 -21.09 8.76
N PHE A 75 38.94 -22.02 9.46
CA PHE A 75 39.51 -22.77 10.59
C PHE A 75 39.65 -24.28 10.33
N SER A 76 39.44 -24.75 9.10
CA SER A 76 39.74 -26.12 8.63
C SER A 76 40.98 -26.16 7.77
#